data_AF-A0A3B8R6T6-F1
#
_entry.id   AF-A0A3B8R6T6-F1
#
_cell.length_a   1.000
_cell.length_b   1.000
_cell.length_c   1.000
_cell.angle_alpha   90.00
_cell.angle_beta   90.00
_cell.angle_gamma   90.00
#
_symmetry.space_group_name_H-M   'P 1'
#
loop_
_entity.id
_entity.type
_entity.pdbx_description
1 polymer ?
#
loop_
_entity_poly.entity_id
_entity_poly.type
_entity_poly.pdbx_seq_one_letter_code
_entity_poly.pdbx_strand_id
1 'polypeptide(L)' 'MVVIRLSRGGAKKRPFYNIVATSKRNRRDGAFIERLGYYNPVASGAELG' A
#
# COMPACT_ATOMS: atom_id res chain seq x y z
N MET A 1 -18.36 -3.21 2.11
CA MET A 1 -17.69 -2.31 3.06
C MET A 1 -16.39 -1.84 2.46
N VAL A 2 -16.19 -0.52 2.45
CA VAL A 2 -14.91 0.10 2.10
C VAL A 2 -13.99 0.00 3.31
N VAL A 3 -12.74 -0.34 3.07
CA VAL A 3 -11.69 -0.46 4.08
C VAL A 3 -10.44 0.23 3.58
N ILE A 4 -9.67 0.80 4.51
CA ILE A 4 -8.31 1.24 4.23
C ILE A 4 -7.38 0.06 4.53
N ARG A 5 -6.51 -0.29 3.58
CA ARG A 5 -5.53 -1.36 3.78
C ARG A 5 -4.23 -1.10 3.03
N LEU A 6 -3.22 -1.90 3.36
CA LEU A 6 -1.93 -1.90 2.66
C LEU A 6 -1.96 -2.85 1.44
N SER A 7 -1.67 -2.32 0.27
CA SER A 7 -1.35 -3.09 -0.93
C SER A 7 0.17 -3.28 -1.01
N ARG A 8 0.64 -4.52 -1.12
CA ARG A 8 2.08 -4.82 -1.11
C ARG A 8 2.66 -4.73 -2.52
N GLY A 9 3.69 -3.92 -2.67
CA GLY A 9 4.59 -3.88 -3.81
C GLY A 9 6.05 -4.08 -3.37
N GLY A 10 6.97 -3.68 -4.24
CA GLY A 10 8.40 -3.83 -4.04
C GLY A 10 8.92 -5.22 -4.41
N ALA A 11 10.12 -5.54 -3.94
CA ALA A 11 10.84 -6.75 -4.30
C ALA A 11 11.02 -7.70 -3.11
N LYS A 12 11.58 -8.88 -3.36
CA LYS A 12 11.99 -9.81 -2.29
C LYS A 12 12.97 -9.08 -1.35
N LYS A 13 12.69 -9.13 -0.04
CA LYS A 13 13.42 -8.41 1.02
C LYS A 13 13.39 -6.87 0.95
N ARG A 14 12.58 -6.26 0.07
CA ARG A 14 12.38 -4.80 -0.02
C ARG A 14 10.90 -4.48 -0.23
N PRO A 15 10.05 -4.67 0.81
CA PRO A 15 8.63 -4.40 0.70
C PRO A 15 8.36 -2.89 0.64
N PHE A 16 7.39 -2.50 -0.18
CA PHE A 16 6.81 -1.16 -0.22
C PHE A 16 5.30 -1.30 -0.17
N TYR A 17 4.60 -0.42 0.54
CA TYR A 17 3.15 -0.53 0.71
C TYR A 17 2.45 0.73 0.22
N ASN A 18 1.42 0.56 -0.61
CA ASN A 18 0.48 1.65 -0.89
C ASN A 18 -0.66 1.58 0.14
N ILE A 19 -1.02 2.73 0.71
CA ILE A 19 -2.21 2.87 1.57
C ILE A 19 -3.39 3.15 0.63
N VAL A 20 -4.36 2.24 0.56
CA VAL A 20 -5.46 2.32 -0.41
C VAL A 20 -6.82 2.16 0.26
N ALA A 21 -7.82 2.91 -0.24
CA ALA A 21 -9.23 2.69 0.08
C ALA A 21 -9.83 1.71 -0.95
N THR A 22 -10.41 0.59 -0.49
CA THR A 22 -10.93 -0.45 -1.38
C THR A 22 -12.07 -1.25 -0.74
N SER A 23 -12.85 -1.96 -1.55
CA SER A 23 -13.85 -2.90 -1.04
C SER A 23 -13.17 -4.12 -0.40
N LYS A 24 -13.67 -4.57 0.76
CA LYS A 24 -13.16 -5.77 1.47
C LYS A 24 -13.08 -7.02 0.57
N ARG A 25 -13.92 -7.11 -0.46
CA ARG A 25 -13.98 -8.25 -1.39
C ARG A 25 -12.81 -8.32 -2.38
N ASN A 26 -12.13 -7.20 -2.63
CA ASN A 26 -11.08 -7.14 -3.64
C ASN A 26 -9.80 -7.86 -3.16
N ARG A 27 -9.09 -8.53 -4.07
CA ARG A 27 -7.75 -9.12 -3.80
C ARG A 27 -6.79 -8.08 -3.27
N ARG A 28 -5.87 -8.43 -2.35
CA ARG A 28 -4.96 -7.51 -1.65
C ARG A 28 -4.36 -6.43 -2.58
N ASP A 29 -3.73 -6.87 -3.66
CA ASP A 29 -3.00 -6.02 -4.62
C ASP A 29 -3.81 -5.80 -5.92
N GLY A 30 -5.14 -5.94 -5.85
CA GLY A 30 -6.04 -5.73 -6.98
C GLY A 30 -6.62 -4.31 -7.03
N ALA A 31 -7.78 -4.18 -7.66
CA ALA A 31 -8.47 -2.91 -7.82
C ALA A 31 -8.77 -2.20 -6.48
N PHE A 32 -8.58 -0.89 -6.47
CA PHE A 32 -8.88 0.01 -5.36
C PHE A 32 -9.60 1.26 -5.89
N ILE A 33 -10.24 2.00 -4.99
CA ILE A 33 -10.98 3.23 -5.31
C ILE A 33 -9.98 4.37 -5.44
N GLU A 34 -9.16 4.57 -4.41
CA GLU A 34 -8.16 5.64 -4.34
C GLU A 34 -6.92 5.22 -3.54
N ARG A 35 -5.76 5.77 -3.92
CA ARG A 35 -4.51 5.67 -3.15
C ARG A 35 -4.38 6.89 -2.23
N LEU A 36 -4.39 6.66 -0.93
CA LEU A 36 -4.30 7.70 0.11
C LEU A 36 -2.86 8.09 0.43
N GLY A 37 -1.90 7.22 0.11
CA GLY A 37 -0.49 7.46 0.36
C GLY A 37 0.32 6.17 0.24
N TYR A 38 1.47 6.16 0.89
CA TYR A 38 2.35 5.00 0.93
C TYR A 38 3.04 4.87 2.28
N TYR A 39 3.60 3.69 2.50
CA TYR A 39 4.38 3.34 3.67
C TYR A 39 5.56 2.48 3.22
N ASN A 40 6.77 2.93 3.55
CA ASN A 40 7.99 2.17 3.31
C ASN A 40 8.69 1.85 4.64
N PRO A 41 8.61 0.60 5.14
CA PRO A 41 9.23 0.23 6.42
C PRO A 41 10.76 0.13 6.35
N VAL A 42 11.36 0.18 5.16
CA VAL A 42 12.82 0.06 4.96
C VAL A 42 13.45 1.42 4.64
N ALA A 43 12.66 2.50 4.72
CA ALA A 43 13.16 3.84 4.46
C ALA A 43 14.19 4.25 5.53
N SER A 44 15.38 4.62 5.09
CA SER A 44 16.48 5.09 5.95
C SER A 44 16.41 6.60 6.24
N GLY A 45 15.20 7.14 6.40
CA GLY A 45 14.96 8.55 6.77
C GLY A 45 15.04 9.58 5.63
N ALA A 46 15.37 9.18 4.40
CA ALA A 46 15.51 10.10 3.26
C ALA A 46 14.30 10.14 2.30
N GLU A 47 13.24 9.39 2.58
CA GLU A 47 12.06 9.38 1.70
C GLU A 47 11.13 10.54 2.06
N LEU A 48 11.29 11.67 1.36
CA LEU A 48 10.33 12.76 1.33
C LEU A 48 9.26 12.44 0.26
N GLY A 49 8.00 12.49 0.69
CA GLY A 49 6.82 12.23 -0.14
C GLY A 49 6.45 13.40 -1.03
#